data_AF-A0A6I8WBH5-F1
#
_entry.id   AF-A0A6I8WBH5-F1
#
_cell.length_a   1.000
_cell.length_b   1.000
_cell.length_c   1.000
_cell.angle_alpha   90.00
_cell.angle_beta   90.00
_cell.angle_gamma   90.00
#
_symmetry.space_group_name_H-M   'P 1'
#
loop_
_entity.id
_entity.type
_entity.pdbx_description
1 polymer ?
#
loop_
_entity_poly.entity_id
_entity_poly.type
_entity_poly.pdbx_seq_one_letter_code
_entity_poly.pdbx_strand_id
1 'polypeptide(L)'
;MSCFGCSRKYGLFSKEYGCPNCGFSYCSKCLKRPIPVPRFAGKVLNVCLICYDKLSKIQTCIDHEKVIDCDALPGELVTKLRLPHPLNSSTRLELEKADVLFNSVLPSEELAAVLAPIRTAGDSTKEDIEENLDSAIAKRLQNLKDVDATDDEIRTRLANISGLTDQKNYYKKDLLLSTDQRSDQEKIKDLLDQFMDETQLDQKVETQRNDAISDIERRLCALRNAPLDNEAGTGAKLSKTLNTPSENEDEEIILRNVIKKNQVY
;
A
#
# COMPACT_ATOMS: atom_id res chain seq x y z
N MET A 1 -6.63 28.09 13.09
CA MET A 1 -5.81 26.93 12.67
C MET A 1 -6.56 25.64 12.98
N SER A 2 -6.37 24.60 12.16
CA SER A 2 -7.01 23.29 12.33
C SER A 2 -5.98 22.17 12.24
N CYS A 3 -6.28 21.02 12.83
CA CYS A 3 -5.46 19.82 12.74
C CYS A 3 -5.14 19.46 11.28
N PHE A 4 -3.87 19.28 10.95
CA PHE A 4 -3.46 18.91 9.60
C PHE A 4 -3.96 17.52 9.17
N GLY A 5 -4.14 16.59 10.13
CA GLY A 5 -4.57 15.22 9.82
C GLY A 5 -6.09 15.02 9.71
N CYS A 6 -6.88 15.72 10.54
CA CYS A 6 -8.32 15.51 10.63
C CYS A 6 -9.16 16.79 10.48
N SER A 7 -8.53 17.89 10.05
CA SER A 7 -9.12 19.22 9.83
C SER A 7 -9.95 19.80 10.99
N ARG A 8 -9.87 19.20 12.19
CA ARG A 8 -10.57 19.67 13.39
C ARG A 8 -10.03 21.02 13.82
N LYS A 9 -10.91 22.01 13.96
CA LYS A 9 -10.57 23.35 14.46
C LYS A 9 -10.13 23.26 15.92
N TYR A 10 -9.07 24.00 16.25
CA TYR A 10 -8.63 24.16 17.63
C TYR A 10 -9.57 25.10 18.38
N GLY A 11 -9.70 24.87 19.69
CA GLY A 11 -10.55 25.65 20.57
C GLY A 11 -10.29 25.25 22.02
N LEU A 12 -11.12 25.74 22.94
CA LEU A 12 -10.94 25.53 24.39
C LEU A 12 -10.85 24.04 24.78
N PHE A 13 -11.59 23.16 24.10
CA PHE A 13 -11.59 21.71 24.35
C PHE A 13 -10.65 20.91 23.46
N SER A 14 -10.00 21.55 22.49
CA SER A 14 -9.12 20.88 21.52
C SER A 14 -7.84 21.67 21.41
N LYS A 15 -6.90 21.35 22.32
CA LYS A 15 -5.55 21.89 22.34
C LYS A 15 -4.78 21.47 21.10
N GLU A 16 -3.96 22.38 20.59
CA GLU A 16 -3.02 22.11 19.51
C GLU A 16 -1.73 21.46 20.02
N TYR A 17 -1.26 20.46 19.29
CA TYR A 17 -0.02 19.75 19.56
C TYR A 17 0.84 19.76 18.29
N GLY A 18 2.13 20.08 18.42
CA GLY A 18 3.08 20.00 17.31
C GLY A 18 3.65 18.60 17.16
N CYS A 19 3.74 18.09 15.93
CA CYS A 19 4.51 16.87 15.68
C CYS A 19 6.01 17.19 15.72
N PRO A 20 6.83 16.49 16.53
CA PRO A 20 8.26 16.78 16.64
C PRO A 20 9.04 16.56 15.34
N ASN A 21 8.58 15.68 14.45
CA ASN A 21 9.26 15.44 13.19
C ASN A 21 8.95 16.50 12.10
N CYS A 22 7.67 16.77 11.81
CA CYS A 22 7.25 17.69 10.72
C CYS A 22 6.85 19.11 11.16
N GLY A 23 6.68 19.38 12.45
CA GLY A 23 6.33 20.70 12.96
C GLY A 23 4.88 21.15 12.74
N PHE A 24 4.06 20.38 11.99
CA PHE A 24 2.65 20.71 11.80
C PHE A 24 1.82 20.50 13.07
N SER A 25 0.72 21.25 13.16
CA SER A 25 -0.24 21.15 14.26
C SER A 25 -1.21 19.98 14.04
N TYR A 26 -1.37 19.18 15.09
CA TYR A 26 -2.30 18.07 15.18
C TYR A 26 -3.16 18.17 16.45
N CYS A 27 -4.27 17.45 16.50
CA CYS A 27 -5.01 17.25 17.75
C CYS A 27 -4.43 16.03 18.50
N SER A 28 -4.78 15.90 19.79
CA SER A 28 -4.40 14.75 20.63
C SER A 28 -4.80 13.39 20.04
N LYS A 29 -5.84 13.35 19.19
CA LYS A 29 -6.27 12.12 18.51
C LYS A 29 -5.33 11.71 17.37
N CYS A 30 -4.74 12.68 16.67
CA CYS A 30 -3.85 12.43 15.53
C CYS A 30 -2.39 12.21 15.95
N LEU A 31 -1.99 12.73 17.12
CA LEU A 31 -0.63 12.61 17.67
C LEU A 31 -0.57 11.53 18.77
N LYS A 32 -0.76 10.26 18.39
CA LYS A 32 -0.82 9.13 19.34
C LYS A 32 0.29 8.10 19.22
N ARG A 33 1.08 8.15 18.15
CA ARG A 33 1.99 7.05 17.80
C ARG A 33 3.39 7.34 18.35
N PRO A 34 3.89 6.58 19.33
CA PRO A 34 5.24 6.77 19.85
C PRO A 34 6.27 6.18 18.88
N ILE A 35 7.31 6.95 18.55
CA ILE A 35 8.46 6.45 17.78
C ILE A 35 9.72 7.23 18.19
N PRO A 36 10.92 6.61 18.19
CA PRO A 36 12.16 7.36 18.35
C PRO A 36 12.32 8.37 17.22
N VAL A 37 12.47 9.65 17.56
CA VAL A 37 12.68 10.71 16.57
C VAL A 37 14.18 11.05 16.53
N PRO A 38 14.87 10.84 15.38
CA PRO A 38 16.31 11.11 15.26
C PRO A 38 16.69 12.55 15.63
N ARG A 39 15.82 13.52 15.31
CA ARG A 39 16.01 14.94 15.62
C ARG A 39 16.05 15.27 17.11
N PHE A 40 15.49 14.41 17.97
CA PHE A 40 15.43 14.61 19.42
C PHE A 40 16.29 13.58 20.17
N ALA A 41 17.48 13.28 19.64
CA ALA A 41 18.44 12.36 20.24
C ALA A 41 17.85 10.96 20.53
N GLY A 42 17.00 10.46 19.62
CA GLY A 42 16.40 9.13 19.73
C GLY A 42 15.33 8.99 20.82
N LYS A 43 14.90 10.09 21.46
CA LYS A 43 13.81 10.05 22.45
C LYS A 43 12.51 9.62 21.78
N VAL A 44 11.79 8.70 22.43
CA VAL A 44 10.49 8.21 21.97
C VAL A 44 9.45 9.30 22.21
N LEU A 45 8.92 9.87 21.14
CA LEU A 45 7.92 10.92 21.18
C LEU A 45 6.73 10.57 20.30
N ASN A 46 5.57 11.13 20.63
CA ASN A 46 4.37 10.95 19.83
C ASN A 46 4.44 11.78 18.56
N VAL A 47 4.32 11.12 17.41
CA VAL A 47 4.34 11.74 16.08
C VAL A 47 3.00 11.57 15.37
N CYS A 48 2.80 12.32 14.28
CA CYS A 48 1.64 12.15 13.40
C CYS A 48 1.76 10.87 12.57
N LEU A 49 0.65 10.40 11.99
CA LEU A 49 0.62 9.19 11.17
C LEU A 49 1.63 9.23 10.00
N ILE A 50 1.70 10.34 9.28
CA ILE A 50 2.60 10.50 8.13
C ILE A 50 4.07 10.38 8.55
N CYS A 51 4.43 10.97 9.70
CA CYS A 51 5.78 10.91 10.23
C CYS A 51 6.10 9.55 10.84
N TYR A 52 5.12 8.88 11.45
CA TYR A 52 5.26 7.51 11.94
C TYR A 52 5.64 6.58 10.78
N ASP A 53 4.88 6.59 9.68
CA ASP A 53 5.16 5.71 8.54
C ASP A 53 6.53 5.99 7.90
N LYS A 54 6.93 7.27 7.82
CA LYS A 54 8.26 7.66 7.31
C LYS A 54 9.39 7.19 8.24
N LEU A 55 9.24 7.41 9.54
CA LEU A 55 10.27 7.05 10.53
C LEU A 55 10.35 5.53 10.75
N SER A 56 9.23 4.82 10.69
CA SER A 56 9.20 3.34 10.77
C SER A 56 9.97 2.72 9.61
N LYS A 57 9.82 3.24 8.39
CA LYS A 57 10.59 2.77 7.22
C LYS A 57 12.08 3.01 7.37
N ILE A 58 12.47 4.18 7.88
CA ILE A 58 13.88 4.49 8.14
C ILE A 58 14.45 3.57 9.23
N GLN A 59 13.68 3.32 10.30
CA GLN A 59 14.11 2.43 11.38
C GLN A 59 14.35 1.00 10.87
N THR A 60 13.47 0.46 10.02
CA THR A 60 13.67 -0.88 9.43
C THR A 60 14.91 -0.97 8.54
N CYS A 61 15.31 0.13 7.89
CA CYS A 61 16.55 0.18 7.10
C CYS A 61 17.80 0.23 8.01
N ILE A 62 17.75 1.01 9.10
CA ILE A 62 18.84 1.08 10.09
C ILE A 62 19.04 -0.26 10.79
N ASP A 63 17.95 -0.96 11.13
CA ASP A 63 18.01 -2.27 11.75
C ASP A 63 18.56 -3.35 10.78
N HIS A 64 18.36 -3.17 9.47
CA HIS A 64 18.95 -4.02 8.43
C HIS A 64 20.41 -3.70 8.10
N GLU A 65 20.90 -2.49 8.42
CA GLU A 65 22.29 -2.09 8.20
C GLU A 65 23.19 -2.45 9.39
N LYS A 66 22.61 -2.76 10.57
CA LYS A 66 23.32 -3.43 11.67
C LYS A 66 23.50 -4.95 11.41
N VAL A 67 23.94 -5.30 10.21
CA VAL A 67 24.57 -6.62 9.96
C VAL A 67 26.00 -6.54 10.50
N ILE A 68 26.12 -6.96 11.75
CA ILE A 68 27.11 -7.94 12.24
C ILE A 68 28.53 -7.73 11.70
N ASP A 69 29.37 -7.13 12.53
CA ASP A 69 30.82 -7.22 12.44
C ASP A 69 31.22 -8.72 12.44
N CYS A 70 31.68 -9.22 11.30
CA CYS A 70 31.99 -10.65 11.08
C CYS A 70 33.20 -11.15 11.91
N ASP A 71 33.94 -10.26 12.58
CA ASP A 71 35.19 -10.59 13.27
C ASP A 71 35.04 -10.91 14.78
N ALA A 72 33.81 -10.93 15.33
CA ALA A 72 33.55 -11.22 16.75
C ALA A 72 32.91 -12.59 17.03
N LEU A 73 32.91 -13.52 16.06
CA LEU A 73 32.44 -14.89 16.27
C LEU A 73 33.63 -15.84 16.47
N PRO A 74 33.86 -16.40 17.67
CA PRO A 74 34.78 -17.51 17.82
C PRO A 74 34.22 -18.69 17.02
N GLY A 75 34.98 -19.12 16.02
CA GLY A 75 34.55 -20.09 15.04
C GLY A 75 34.21 -21.46 15.63
N GLU A 76 33.06 -21.99 15.22
CA GLU A 76 32.89 -23.42 14.98
C GLU A 76 31.83 -23.61 13.88
N LEU A 77 32.28 -24.12 12.73
CA LEU A 77 31.42 -24.48 11.61
C LEU A 77 30.61 -25.72 11.98
N VAL A 78 29.33 -25.54 12.34
CA VAL A 78 28.39 -26.66 12.45
C VAL A 78 27.52 -26.72 11.21
N THR A 79 28.00 -27.51 10.24
CA THR A 79 27.19 -28.08 9.17
C THR A 79 26.18 -29.06 9.77
N LYS A 80 25.02 -28.59 10.23
CA LYS A 80 23.87 -29.45 10.56
C LYS A 80 22.55 -28.76 10.22
N LEU A 81 21.95 -29.25 9.15
CA LEU A 81 20.50 -29.28 8.93
C LEU A 81 19.81 -29.70 10.24
N ARG A 82 19.01 -28.81 10.86
CA ARG A 82 18.14 -29.16 11.99
C ARG A 82 16.67 -28.88 11.65
N LEU A 83 15.97 -29.98 11.39
CA LEU A 83 14.56 -30.20 11.72
C LEU A 83 14.23 -29.65 13.12
N PRO A 84 12.96 -29.28 13.39
CA PRO A 84 12.54 -28.73 14.66
C PRO A 84 12.66 -29.80 15.76
N HIS A 85 13.28 -29.43 16.88
CA HIS A 85 13.37 -30.23 18.09
C HIS A 85 13.25 -29.33 19.33
N PRO A 86 12.91 -29.90 20.50
CA PRO A 86 11.81 -29.51 21.34
C PRO A 86 12.28 -28.57 22.45
N LEU A 87 11.37 -27.71 22.94
CA LEU A 87 11.61 -26.96 24.17
C LEU A 87 11.00 -27.70 25.36
N ASN A 88 11.81 -27.73 26.41
CA ASN A 88 11.71 -28.60 27.55
C ASN A 88 10.75 -28.08 28.63
N SER A 89 10.15 -29.06 29.29
CA SER A 89 9.44 -29.06 30.58
C SER A 89 9.72 -27.92 31.56
N SER A 90 8.87 -26.89 31.58
CA SER A 90 8.35 -26.24 32.80
C SER A 90 7.51 -25.03 32.40
N THR A 91 6.28 -25.29 31.99
CA THR A 91 5.12 -24.36 31.93
C THR A 91 3.93 -24.98 31.18
N ARG A 92 4.10 -26.17 30.59
CA ARG A 92 3.04 -26.95 29.92
C ARG A 92 2.14 -27.74 30.89
N LEU A 93 1.64 -27.11 31.95
CA LEU A 93 0.64 -27.71 32.85
C LEU A 93 -0.65 -26.89 33.00
N GLU A 94 -0.83 -25.82 32.23
CA GLU A 94 -2.05 -24.97 32.33
C GLU A 94 -2.89 -24.86 31.05
N LEU A 95 -2.54 -25.56 29.96
CA LEU A 95 -3.26 -25.39 28.68
C LEU A 95 -3.93 -26.66 28.12
N GLU A 96 -4.05 -27.72 28.92
CA GLU A 96 -4.77 -28.95 28.53
C GLU A 96 -6.05 -29.19 29.34
N LYS A 97 -6.48 -28.24 30.19
CA LYS A 97 -7.75 -28.30 30.94
C LYS A 97 -8.91 -27.48 30.35
N ALA A 98 -8.69 -26.76 29.24
CA ALA A 98 -9.73 -25.91 28.65
C ALA A 98 -10.65 -26.65 27.65
N ASP A 99 -10.23 -27.78 27.09
CA ASP A 99 -11.01 -28.52 26.07
C ASP A 99 -11.91 -29.65 26.63
N VAL A 100 -11.82 -29.94 27.94
CA VAL A 100 -12.68 -30.95 28.59
C VAL A 100 -13.90 -30.30 29.27
N LEU A 101 -13.97 -28.96 29.31
CA LEU A 101 -15.05 -28.24 29.99
C LEU A 101 -16.30 -27.96 29.13
N PHE A 102 -16.24 -28.23 27.82
CA PHE A 102 -17.37 -28.00 26.91
C PHE A 102 -18.12 -29.27 26.48
N ASN A 103 -17.67 -30.46 26.92
CA ASN A 103 -18.27 -31.75 26.54
C ASN A 103 -18.92 -32.52 27.71
N SER A 104 -19.14 -31.88 28.87
CA SER A 104 -19.77 -32.50 30.04
C SER A 104 -21.15 -31.92 30.40
N VAL A 105 -21.74 -31.05 29.57
CA VAL A 105 -23.15 -30.66 29.70
C VAL A 105 -24.01 -31.63 28.91
N LEU A 106 -24.35 -32.74 29.56
CA LEU A 106 -25.54 -33.52 29.22
C LEU A 106 -26.77 -32.60 29.33
N PRO A 107 -27.68 -32.57 28.35
CA PRO A 107 -28.95 -31.87 28.50
C PRO A 107 -29.74 -32.59 29.60
N SER A 108 -30.03 -31.87 30.69
CA SER A 108 -30.93 -32.34 31.74
C SER A 108 -32.24 -32.81 31.12
N GLU A 109 -32.69 -33.99 31.54
CA GLU A 109 -33.93 -34.69 31.18
C GLU A 109 -35.20 -33.84 31.49
N GLU A 110 -35.04 -32.67 32.10
CA GLU A 110 -36.10 -31.73 32.47
C GLU A 110 -36.59 -30.81 31.32
N LEU A 111 -35.83 -30.63 30.24
CA LEU A 111 -36.28 -29.80 29.09
C LEU A 111 -37.26 -30.53 28.16
N ALA A 112 -37.32 -31.86 28.22
CA ALA A 112 -38.28 -32.65 27.44
C ALA A 112 -39.71 -32.55 28.00
N ALA A 113 -39.87 -32.27 29.29
CA ALA A 113 -41.17 -32.12 29.93
C ALA A 113 -41.88 -30.79 29.59
N VAL A 114 -41.12 -29.76 29.18
CA VAL A 114 -41.65 -28.43 28.82
C VAL A 114 -42.20 -28.39 27.38
N LEU A 115 -41.83 -29.36 26.54
CA LEU A 115 -42.29 -29.47 25.14
C LEU A 115 -43.53 -30.36 24.97
N ALA A 116 -44.12 -30.86 26.07
CA ALA A 116 -45.38 -31.60 26.01
C ALA A 116 -46.55 -30.62 25.79
N PRO A 117 -47.40 -30.79 24.76
CA PRO A 117 -48.56 -29.92 24.53
C PRO A 117 -49.54 -30.02 25.71
N ILE A 118 -49.77 -28.91 26.40
CA ILE A 118 -50.89 -28.77 27.34
C ILE A 118 -52.17 -28.82 26.50
N ARG A 119 -52.87 -29.95 26.54
CA ARG A 119 -54.27 -30.03 26.10
C ARG A 119 -55.12 -29.26 27.10
N THR A 120 -55.37 -27.99 26.83
CA THR A 120 -56.50 -27.29 27.46
C THR A 120 -57.76 -27.72 26.74
N ALA A 121 -58.61 -28.46 27.46
CA ALA A 121 -59.98 -28.69 27.06
C ALA A 121 -60.71 -27.34 27.15
N GLY A 122 -60.90 -26.71 25.99
CA GLY A 122 -61.72 -25.52 25.80
C GLY A 122 -62.79 -25.83 24.75
N ASP A 123 -63.94 -26.26 25.26
CA ASP A 123 -65.22 -26.35 24.57
C ASP A 123 -65.62 -24.99 23.98
N SER A 124 -65.93 -24.94 22.68
CA SER A 124 -67.01 -24.12 22.08
C SER A 124 -66.91 -24.11 20.55
N THR A 125 -67.86 -24.81 19.93
CA THR A 125 -68.62 -24.43 18.71
C THR A 125 -67.95 -23.49 17.70
N LYS A 126 -67.71 -23.97 16.49
CA LYS A 126 -68.18 -23.40 15.21
C LYS A 126 -67.45 -24.06 14.05
N GLU A 127 -68.17 -24.97 13.41
CA GLU A 127 -67.99 -25.35 12.03
C GLU A 127 -67.94 -24.07 11.15
N ASP A 128 -67.15 -24.08 10.07
CA ASP A 128 -67.07 -23.08 8.98
C ASP A 128 -65.96 -21.98 8.98
N ILE A 129 -64.80 -22.15 9.64
CA ILE A 129 -63.67 -21.19 9.47
C ILE A 129 -62.36 -21.85 8.97
N GLU A 130 -62.22 -23.17 9.03
CA GLU A 130 -60.94 -23.84 8.77
C GLU A 130 -60.54 -23.88 7.28
N GLU A 131 -61.44 -23.53 6.35
CA GLU A 131 -61.19 -23.59 4.90
C GLU A 131 -60.68 -22.28 4.26
N ASN A 132 -60.36 -21.21 5.00
CA ASN A 132 -60.10 -19.92 4.34
C ASN A 132 -58.72 -19.27 4.55
N LEU A 133 -57.98 -19.58 5.61
CA LEU A 133 -56.67 -18.92 5.81
C LEU A 133 -55.50 -19.84 5.47
N ASP A 134 -55.45 -21.04 6.05
CA ASP A 134 -54.30 -21.93 5.87
C ASP A 134 -54.23 -22.49 4.45
N SER A 135 -55.37 -22.80 3.83
CA SER A 135 -55.43 -23.20 2.42
C SER A 135 -55.09 -22.04 1.47
N ALA A 136 -55.41 -20.79 1.84
CA ALA A 136 -55.05 -19.60 1.06
C ALA A 136 -53.55 -19.26 1.20
N ILE A 137 -53.00 -19.45 2.41
CA ILE A 137 -51.58 -19.31 2.69
C ILE A 137 -50.78 -20.40 1.98
N ALA A 138 -51.24 -21.66 2.01
CA ALA A 138 -50.61 -22.77 1.29
C ALA A 138 -50.63 -22.53 -0.23
N LYS A 139 -51.75 -22.06 -0.79
CA LYS A 139 -51.81 -21.67 -2.22
C LYS A 139 -50.88 -20.50 -2.54
N ARG A 140 -50.75 -19.49 -1.67
CA ARG A 140 -49.77 -18.39 -1.85
C ARG A 140 -48.33 -18.88 -1.78
N LEU A 141 -48.02 -19.77 -0.85
CA LEU A 141 -46.68 -20.34 -0.69
C LEU A 141 -46.32 -21.26 -1.86
N GLN A 142 -47.27 -22.00 -2.40
CA GLN A 142 -47.08 -22.82 -3.60
C GLN A 142 -46.81 -21.96 -4.84
N ASN A 143 -47.61 -20.91 -5.07
CA ASN A 143 -47.37 -19.96 -6.16
C ASN A 143 -46.04 -19.19 -6.03
N LEU A 144 -45.54 -18.96 -4.81
CA LEU A 144 -44.22 -18.36 -4.56
C LEU A 144 -43.07 -19.34 -4.81
N LYS A 145 -43.31 -20.64 -4.56
CA LYS A 145 -42.33 -21.70 -4.79
C LYS A 145 -42.26 -22.10 -6.28
N ASP A 146 -43.33 -21.91 -7.04
CA ASP A 146 -43.31 -22.07 -8.50
C ASP A 146 -42.43 -21.01 -9.21
N VAL A 147 -41.92 -20.02 -8.48
CA VAL A 147 -40.84 -19.12 -8.90
C VAL A 147 -39.49 -19.70 -8.43
N ASP A 148 -39.23 -20.96 -8.76
CA ASP A 148 -37.89 -21.56 -8.66
C ASP A 148 -37.04 -21.02 -9.83
N ALA A 149 -36.78 -19.71 -9.83
CA ALA A 149 -35.68 -19.18 -10.62
C ALA A 149 -34.43 -19.87 -10.08
N THR A 150 -33.87 -20.77 -10.89
CA THR A 150 -32.70 -21.56 -10.47
C THR A 150 -31.62 -20.59 -10.02
N ASP A 151 -30.88 -20.90 -8.95
CA ASP A 151 -29.90 -19.98 -8.37
C ASP A 151 -28.90 -19.46 -9.43
N ASP A 152 -28.65 -20.27 -10.46
CA ASP A 152 -27.88 -19.91 -11.65
C ASP A 152 -28.53 -18.80 -12.50
N GLU A 153 -29.84 -18.86 -12.74
CA GLU A 153 -30.59 -17.82 -13.45
C GLU A 153 -30.58 -16.50 -12.68
N ILE A 154 -30.75 -16.55 -11.36
CA ILE A 154 -30.66 -15.38 -10.47
C ILE A 154 -29.24 -14.79 -10.53
N ARG A 155 -28.21 -15.63 -10.50
CA ARG A 155 -26.80 -15.22 -10.58
C ARG A 155 -26.49 -14.55 -11.91
N THR A 156 -26.95 -15.10 -13.04
CA THR A 156 -26.79 -14.51 -14.37
C THR A 156 -27.52 -13.17 -14.48
N ARG A 157 -28.74 -13.09 -13.95
CA ARG A 157 -29.54 -11.86 -13.98
C ARG A 157 -28.91 -10.75 -13.13
N LEU A 158 -28.41 -11.07 -11.94
CA LEU A 158 -27.68 -10.13 -11.09
C LEU A 158 -26.37 -9.67 -11.73
N ALA A 159 -25.62 -10.56 -12.38
CA ALA A 159 -24.38 -10.21 -13.11
C ALA A 159 -24.65 -9.23 -14.27
N ASN A 160 -25.72 -9.46 -15.04
CA ASN A 160 -26.15 -8.57 -16.11
C ASN A 160 -26.57 -7.19 -15.57
N ILE A 161 -27.27 -7.14 -14.42
CA ILE A 161 -27.70 -5.89 -13.78
C ILE A 161 -26.52 -5.11 -13.19
N SER A 162 -25.53 -5.80 -12.63
CA SER A 162 -24.35 -5.18 -12.02
C SER A 162 -23.28 -4.77 -13.05
N GLY A 163 -23.54 -4.98 -14.35
CA GLY A 163 -22.61 -4.60 -15.43
C GLY A 163 -21.33 -5.43 -15.46
N LEU A 164 -21.27 -6.51 -14.67
CA LEU A 164 -20.14 -7.43 -14.58
C LEU A 164 -20.43 -8.65 -15.44
N THR A 165 -20.73 -8.41 -16.72
CA THR A 165 -20.95 -9.47 -17.71
C THR A 165 -19.62 -10.19 -17.91
N ASP A 166 -19.62 -11.47 -17.55
CA ASP A 166 -18.49 -12.38 -17.43
C ASP A 166 -17.70 -12.26 -16.12
N GLN A 167 -17.98 -13.20 -15.23
CA GLN A 167 -17.00 -13.72 -14.27
C GLN A 167 -15.85 -14.40 -15.06
N LYS A 168 -15.08 -13.64 -15.85
CA LYS A 168 -13.78 -14.11 -16.31
C LYS A 168 -12.96 -14.27 -15.06
N ASN A 169 -12.84 -15.52 -14.61
CA ASN A 169 -11.99 -15.97 -13.52
C ASN A 169 -10.80 -15.04 -13.30
N TYR A 170 -10.93 -14.11 -12.34
CA TYR A 170 -9.83 -13.29 -11.82
C TYR A 170 -8.83 -14.15 -11.02
N TYR A 171 -8.93 -15.47 -11.12
CA TYR A 171 -7.95 -16.43 -10.67
C TYR A 171 -6.71 -16.49 -11.59
N LYS A 172 -6.36 -15.39 -12.25
CA LYS A 172 -5.08 -15.21 -12.92
C LYS A 172 -4.00 -14.87 -11.89
N LYS A 173 -3.83 -15.72 -10.87
CA LYS A 173 -2.67 -15.70 -9.99
C LYS A 173 -1.39 -15.92 -10.80
N ASP A 174 -1.48 -16.68 -11.90
CA ASP A 174 -0.39 -16.92 -12.85
C ASP A 174 0.09 -15.67 -13.60
N LEU A 175 -0.74 -14.64 -13.76
CA LEU A 175 -0.32 -13.40 -14.41
C LEU A 175 0.45 -12.48 -13.46
N LEU A 176 0.33 -12.69 -12.14
CA LEU A 176 1.07 -11.96 -11.11
C LEU A 176 2.31 -12.72 -10.63
N LEU A 177 2.43 -14.01 -10.97
CA LEU A 177 3.54 -14.89 -10.60
C LEU A 177 4.23 -15.46 -11.86
N SER A 178 4.48 -14.62 -12.87
CA SER A 178 5.38 -15.03 -13.95
C SER A 178 6.80 -15.13 -13.39
N THR A 179 7.17 -16.31 -12.89
CA THR A 179 8.51 -16.61 -12.40
C THR A 179 9.50 -16.44 -13.54
N ASP A 180 10.58 -15.71 -13.30
CA ASP A 180 11.64 -15.49 -14.28
C ASP A 180 12.26 -16.84 -14.72
N GLN A 181 12.00 -17.20 -15.97
CA GLN A 181 12.46 -18.45 -16.59
C GLN A 181 13.90 -18.33 -17.14
N ARG A 182 14.53 -17.16 -17.04
CA ARG A 182 15.92 -16.96 -17.49
C ARG A 182 16.87 -17.81 -16.64
N SER A 183 17.93 -18.28 -17.29
CA SER A 183 19.01 -18.96 -16.59
C SER A 183 19.68 -18.03 -15.58
N ASP A 184 20.25 -18.56 -14.51
CA ASP A 184 20.92 -17.74 -13.49
C ASP A 184 22.12 -16.95 -14.07
N GLN A 185 22.80 -17.52 -15.07
CA GLN A 185 23.85 -16.80 -15.81
C GLN A 185 23.27 -15.59 -16.58
N GLU A 186 22.06 -15.74 -17.14
CA GLU A 186 21.39 -14.67 -17.87
C GLU A 186 20.85 -13.57 -16.96
N LYS A 187 20.48 -13.92 -15.73
CA LYS A 187 20.12 -12.95 -14.70
C LYS A 187 21.34 -12.16 -14.24
N ILE A 188 22.49 -12.83 -14.07
CA ILE A 188 23.73 -12.18 -13.66
C ILE A 188 24.23 -11.20 -14.72
N LYS A 189 24.21 -11.58 -16.01
CA LYS A 189 24.61 -10.65 -17.10
C LYS A 189 23.68 -9.44 -17.16
N ASP A 190 22.38 -9.63 -16.98
CA ASP A 190 21.38 -8.55 -17.01
C ASP A 190 21.58 -7.56 -15.87
N LEU A 191 21.90 -8.07 -14.67
CA LEU A 191 22.28 -7.22 -13.53
C LEU A 191 23.59 -6.47 -13.75
N LEU A 192 24.57 -7.12 -14.39
CA LEU A 192 25.85 -6.48 -14.71
C LEU A 192 25.67 -5.37 -15.74
N ASP A 193 24.87 -5.63 -16.79
CA ASP A 193 24.52 -4.65 -17.81
C ASP A 193 23.78 -3.45 -17.17
N GLN A 194 22.80 -3.72 -16.31
CA GLN A 194 22.09 -2.67 -15.56
C GLN A 194 23.05 -1.82 -14.71
N PHE A 195 23.98 -2.45 -14.00
CA PHE A 195 24.98 -1.75 -13.19
C PHE A 195 25.89 -0.87 -14.06
N MET A 196 26.37 -1.40 -15.19
CA MET A 196 27.21 -0.66 -16.12
C MET A 196 26.48 0.56 -16.69
N ASP A 197 25.21 0.40 -17.08
CA ASP A 197 24.39 1.51 -17.59
C ASP A 197 24.16 2.58 -16.51
N GLU A 198 23.89 2.18 -15.26
CA GLU A 198 23.72 3.10 -14.14
C GLU A 198 25.00 3.89 -13.87
N THR A 199 26.16 3.23 -13.83
CA THR A 199 27.44 3.93 -13.69
C THR A 199 27.73 4.89 -14.84
N GLN A 200 27.32 4.56 -16.06
CA GLN A 200 27.47 5.45 -17.20
C GLN A 200 26.54 6.67 -17.11
N LEU A 201 25.31 6.47 -16.62
CA LEU A 201 24.36 7.56 -16.38
C LEU A 201 24.89 8.51 -15.31
N ASP A 202 25.42 8.00 -14.21
CA ASP A 202 26.00 8.81 -13.14
C ASP A 202 27.14 9.69 -13.65
N GLN A 203 28.07 9.12 -14.45
CA GLN A 203 29.15 9.87 -15.07
C GLN A 203 28.62 10.99 -15.99
N LYS A 204 27.60 10.69 -16.81
CA LYS A 204 26.98 11.70 -17.71
C LYS A 204 26.28 12.81 -16.93
N VAL A 205 25.62 12.48 -15.83
CA VAL A 205 24.95 13.48 -14.97
C VAL A 205 26.00 14.35 -14.29
N GLU A 206 27.10 13.77 -13.83
CA GLU A 206 28.21 14.50 -13.22
C GLU A 206 28.88 15.45 -14.22
N THR A 207 29.16 15.00 -15.45
CA THR A 207 29.71 15.88 -16.49
C THR A 207 28.77 17.02 -16.84
N GLN A 208 27.49 16.72 -17.10
CA GLN A 208 26.48 17.75 -17.38
C GLN A 208 26.38 18.78 -16.25
N ARG A 209 26.44 18.33 -14.99
CA ARG A 209 26.43 19.22 -13.82
C ARG A 209 27.67 20.10 -13.79
N ASN A 210 28.86 19.54 -14.02
CA ASN A 210 30.11 20.29 -14.03
C ASN A 210 30.18 21.29 -15.18
N ASP A 211 29.64 20.95 -16.36
CA ASP A 211 29.54 21.84 -17.51
C ASP A 211 28.58 23.01 -17.22
N ALA A 212 27.43 22.72 -16.61
CA ALA A 212 26.47 23.75 -16.18
C ALA A 212 27.08 24.69 -15.12
N ILE A 213 27.83 24.16 -14.15
CA ILE A 213 28.55 24.96 -13.16
C ILE A 213 29.59 25.85 -13.86
N SER A 214 30.36 25.29 -14.81
CA SER A 214 31.37 26.03 -15.56
C SER A 214 30.78 27.15 -16.42
N ASP A 215 29.59 26.94 -17.02
CA ASP A 215 28.86 28.01 -17.72
C ASP A 215 28.42 29.12 -16.75
N ILE A 216 27.88 28.75 -15.59
CA ILE A 216 27.49 29.72 -14.56
C ILE A 216 28.72 30.53 -14.10
N GLU A 217 29.85 29.87 -13.82
CA GLU A 217 31.09 30.54 -13.42
C GLU A 217 31.60 31.51 -14.49
N ARG A 218 31.58 31.11 -15.77
CA ARG A 218 31.92 31.98 -16.90
C ARG A 218 31.01 33.21 -16.96
N ARG A 219 29.70 33.03 -16.79
CA ARG A 219 28.72 34.13 -16.78
C ARG A 219 28.93 35.08 -15.60
N LEU A 220 29.21 34.52 -14.41
CA LEU A 220 29.52 35.32 -13.21
C LEU A 220 30.83 36.10 -13.37
N CYS A 221 31.83 35.54 -14.01
CA CYS A 221 33.09 36.22 -14.33
C CYS A 221 32.85 37.37 -15.31
N ALA A 222 32.07 37.16 -16.37
CA ALA A 222 31.70 38.20 -17.32
C ALA A 222 30.94 39.37 -16.65
N LEU A 223 30.03 39.07 -15.72
CA LEU A 223 29.30 40.08 -14.95
C LEU A 223 30.20 40.84 -13.95
N ARG A 224 31.22 40.17 -13.39
CA ARG A 224 32.17 40.80 -12.46
C ARG A 224 33.18 41.71 -13.16
N ASN A 225 33.58 41.33 -14.37
CA ASN A 225 34.53 42.11 -15.19
C ASN A 225 33.83 43.17 -16.05
N ALA A 226 32.50 43.26 -16.05
CA ALA A 226 31.77 44.37 -16.61
C ALA A 226 32.02 45.62 -15.72
N PRO A 227 32.63 46.70 -16.25
CA PRO A 227 32.80 47.92 -15.48
C PRO A 227 31.43 48.47 -15.09
N LEU A 228 31.23 48.75 -13.80
CA LEU A 228 30.09 49.53 -13.33
C LEU A 228 30.33 51.01 -13.66
N ASP A 229 30.23 51.37 -14.94
CA ASP A 229 30.03 52.75 -15.32
C ASP A 229 28.57 53.10 -15.03
N ASN A 230 28.33 53.60 -13.82
CA ASN A 230 27.04 54.14 -13.42
C ASN A 230 27.20 55.60 -13.00
N GLU A 231 27.30 56.47 -14.01
CA GLU A 231 26.89 57.87 -13.91
C GLU A 231 26.14 58.26 -15.20
N ALA A 232 24.82 58.45 -15.06
CA ALA A 232 23.92 59.38 -15.74
C ALA A 232 23.60 59.26 -17.27
N GLY A 233 22.29 59.07 -17.55
CA GLY A 233 21.57 59.50 -18.77
C GLY A 233 21.76 58.61 -19.99
N THR A 234 20.78 58.17 -20.78
CA THR A 234 19.55 58.81 -21.27
C THR A 234 18.74 57.69 -21.95
N GLY A 235 17.40 57.74 -21.88
CA GLY A 235 16.57 56.70 -22.48
C GLY A 235 16.58 56.67 -24.01
N ALA A 236 16.52 55.48 -24.62
CA ALA A 236 15.90 55.26 -25.92
C ALA A 236 15.67 53.74 -26.21
N LYS A 237 14.39 53.38 -26.30
CA LYS A 237 13.74 52.42 -27.22
C LYS A 237 14.41 51.07 -27.57
N LEU A 238 13.72 50.03 -27.09
CA LEU A 238 12.99 49.00 -27.85
C LEU A 238 13.72 48.12 -28.90
N SER A 239 13.41 46.81 -28.76
CA SER A 239 13.27 45.75 -29.77
C SER A 239 14.53 45.08 -30.33
N LYS A 240 14.71 43.78 -30.07
CA LYS A 240 14.24 42.68 -30.95
C LYS A 240 14.70 41.30 -30.40
N THR A 241 13.69 40.46 -30.21
CA THR A 241 13.60 38.99 -30.23
C THR A 241 14.78 38.12 -30.69
N LEU A 242 14.75 36.88 -30.16
CA LEU A 242 15.45 35.62 -30.51
C LEU A 242 16.74 35.32 -29.75
N ASN A 243 16.66 34.34 -28.85
CA ASN A 243 17.72 33.36 -28.61
C ASN A 243 17.05 32.03 -28.22
N THR A 244 16.56 31.34 -29.24
CA THR A 244 16.35 29.89 -29.21
C THR A 244 17.68 29.26 -29.59
N PRO A 245 18.26 28.32 -28.82
CA PRO A 245 19.48 27.63 -29.22
C PRO A 245 19.24 26.88 -30.53
N SER A 246 20.04 27.22 -31.54
CA SER A 246 20.07 26.59 -32.85
C SER A 246 20.95 25.34 -32.77
N GLU A 247 20.36 24.20 -32.42
CA GLU A 247 21.00 22.86 -32.49
C GLU A 247 20.30 21.95 -33.52
N ASN A 248 19.55 22.53 -34.47
CA ASN A 248 18.71 21.76 -35.40
C ASN A 248 19.45 21.17 -36.62
N GLU A 249 20.72 21.52 -36.85
CA GLU A 249 21.44 21.01 -38.03
C GLU A 249 21.97 19.57 -37.85
N ASP A 250 22.28 19.18 -36.62
CA ASP A 250 22.83 17.84 -36.35
C ASP A 250 21.75 16.75 -36.39
N GLU A 251 20.52 17.07 -35.96
CA GLU A 251 19.39 16.13 -35.95
C GLU A 251 18.92 15.79 -37.38
N GLU A 252 18.93 16.75 -38.31
CA GLU A 252 18.50 16.52 -39.69
C GLU A 252 19.48 15.60 -40.45
N ILE A 253 20.78 15.68 -40.14
CA ILE A 253 21.81 14.81 -40.71
C ILE A 253 21.63 13.37 -40.19
N ILE A 254 21.32 13.21 -38.89
CA ILE A 254 21.07 11.90 -38.27
C ILE A 254 19.82 11.26 -38.88
N LEU A 255 18.72 12.01 -39.03
CA LEU A 255 17.48 11.54 -39.66
C LEU A 255 17.67 11.11 -41.12
N ARG A 256 18.42 11.87 -41.93
CA ARG A 256 18.75 11.47 -43.30
C ARG A 256 19.60 10.19 -43.36
N ASN A 257 20.52 10.01 -42.42
CA ASN A 257 21.34 8.80 -42.34
C ASN A 257 20.52 7.58 -41.92
N VAL A 258 19.54 7.73 -41.01
CA VAL A 258 18.61 6.66 -40.63
C VAL A 258 17.68 6.28 -41.79
N ILE A 259 17.17 7.25 -42.56
CA ILE A 259 16.31 6.98 -43.73
C ILE A 259 17.10 6.24 -44.83
N LYS A 260 18.34 6.66 -45.12
CA LYS A 260 19.19 5.97 -46.10
C LYS A 260 19.52 4.53 -45.70
N LYS A 261 19.73 4.27 -44.41
CA LYS A 261 20.04 2.93 -43.90
C LYS A 261 18.86 1.96 -44.00
N ASN A 262 17.63 2.47 -43.99
CA ASN A 262 16.41 1.67 -44.13
C ASN A 262 15.93 1.50 -45.59
N GLN A 263 16.61 2.08 -46.58
CA GLN A 263 16.30 1.91 -48.01
C GLN A 263 17.17 0.85 -48.72
N VAL A 264 18.02 0.13 -47.99
CA VAL A 264 18.93 -0.90 -48.56
C VAL A 264 18.55 -2.32 -48.10
N TYR A 265 17.28 -2.56 -47.78
CA TYR A 265 16.71 -3.91 -47.69
C TYR A 265 15.39 -3.99 -48.44
#